data_AF-A0AAD2UWK2-F1
#
_entry.id   AF-A0AAD2UWK2-F1
#
_cell.length_a   1.000
_cell.length_b   1.000
_cell.length_c   1.000
_cell.angle_alpha   90.00
_cell.angle_beta   90.00
_cell.angle_gamma   90.00
#
_symmetry.space_group_name_H-M   'P 1'
#
loop_
_entity.id
_entity.type
_entity.pdbx_description
1 polymer ?
#
loop_
_entity_poly.entity_id
_entity_poly.type
_entity_poly.pdbx_seq_one_letter_code
_entity_poly.pdbx_strand_id
1 'polypeptide(L)' 'MFVKPTAGRAVRDPVKGTLLPESGSEVPDNAFWHRRIQDGDVVQASVKSVVSAFEVLTTESTKL' A
#
# COMPACT_ATOMS: atom_id res chain seq x y z
N MET A 1 1.39 6.99 -7.18
CA MET A 1 1.80 5.57 -7.30
C MET A 1 1.58 4.90 -5.96
N PHE A 2 1.20 3.63 -5.92
CA PHE A 2 0.99 2.93 -4.65
C PHE A 2 2.20 2.04 -4.32
N VAL A 3 2.81 2.25 -3.16
CA VAL A 3 3.98 1.49 -2.69
C VAL A 3 3.71 0.87 -1.34
N LYS A 4 4.26 -0.32 -1.11
CA LYS A 4 4.25 -1.02 0.17
C LYS A 4 5.68 -1.20 0.66
N PRO A 5 5.98 -0.96 1.95
CA PRO A 5 7.29 -1.30 2.49
C PRO A 5 7.49 -2.82 2.45
N THR A 6 8.72 -3.26 2.19
CA THR A 6 9.08 -4.67 2.31
C THR A 6 8.90 -5.13 3.76
N ALA A 7 8.43 -6.36 3.97
CA ALA A 7 8.19 -6.88 5.32
C ALA A 7 9.45 -6.75 6.20
N GLY A 8 9.30 -6.20 7.41
CA GLY A 8 10.42 -5.93 8.31
C GLY A 8 11.24 -4.67 7.97
N ARG A 9 10.85 -3.87 6.98
CA ARG A 9 11.43 -2.56 6.68
C ARG A 9 10.51 -1.42 7.10
N ALA A 10 11.12 -0.39 7.69
CA ALA A 10 10.46 0.86 8.05
C ALA A 10 10.96 1.97 7.11
N VAL A 11 10.12 2.42 6.20
CA VAL A 11 10.45 3.49 5.23
C VAL A 11 9.68 4.74 5.59
N ARG A 12 10.38 5.87 5.78
CA ARG A 12 9.76 7.18 6.03
C ARG A 12 9.37 7.84 4.71
N ASP A 13 8.17 8.40 4.67
CA ASP A 13 7.75 9.32 3.64
C ASP A 13 8.49 10.67 3.85
N PRO A 14 9.26 11.16 2.86
CA PRO A 14 10.04 12.39 3.00
C PRO A 14 9.16 13.65 3.10
N VAL A 15 7.92 13.60 2.64
CA VAL A 15 6.98 14.73 2.65
C VAL A 15 6.18 14.74 3.95
N LYS A 16 5.63 13.57 4.35
CA LYS A 16 4.80 13.46 5.55
C LYS A 16 5.63 13.32 6.83
N GLY A 17 6.88 12.87 6.72
CA GLY A 17 7.75 12.57 7.86
C GLY A 17 7.34 11.31 8.66
N THR A 18 6.23 10.68 8.29
CA THR A 18 5.68 9.48 8.91
C THR A 18 6.20 8.21 8.25
N LEU A 19 6.16 7.09 8.97
CA LEU A 19 6.44 5.78 8.39
C LEU A 19 5.31 5.35 7.45
N LEU A 20 5.67 4.69 6.36
CA LEU A 20 4.71 3.99 5.51
C LEU A 20 4.06 2.87 6.31
N PRO A 21 2.72 2.74 6.26
CA PRO A 21 2.03 1.60 6.84
C PRO A 21 2.38 0.32 6.06
N GLU A 22 2.30 -0.83 6.72
CA GLU A 22 2.56 -2.14 6.10
C GLU A 22 1.62 -2.42 4.90
N SER A 23 0.39 -1.93 4.98
CA SER A 23 -0.59 -1.98 3.88
C SER A 23 -0.18 -1.16 2.65
N GLY A 24 0.82 -0.28 2.78
CA GLY A 24 1.25 0.68 1.78
C GLY A 24 0.45 1.98 1.75
N SER A 25 0.94 2.92 0.96
CA SER A 25 0.29 4.22 0.77
C SER A 25 0.46 4.74 -0.65
N GLU A 26 -0.43 5.65 -1.03
CA GLU A 26 -0.28 6.45 -2.23
C GLU A 26 0.81 7.50 -2.01
N VAL A 27 1.82 7.46 -2.86
CA VAL A 27 2.98 8.34 -2.84
C VAL A 27 3.19 9.01 -4.20
N PRO A 28 3.87 10.18 -4.24
CA PRO A 28 4.22 10.83 -5.50
C PRO A 28 5.08 9.93 -6.38
N ASP A 29 4.86 9.98 -7.70
CA ASP A 29 5.73 9.30 -8.66
C ASP A 29 6.98 10.16 -8.91
N ASN A 30 8.03 9.94 -8.11
CA ASN A 30 9.25 10.74 -8.16
C ASN A 30 10.51 9.89 -7.91
N ALA A 31 11.68 10.47 -8.24
CA ALA A 31 12.96 9.77 -8.17
C ALA A 31 13.28 9.13 -6.80
N PHE A 32 12.77 9.68 -5.69
CA PHE A 32 12.95 9.10 -4.36
C PHE A 32 12.30 7.72 -4.26
N TRP A 33 11.04 7.59 -4.69
CA TRP A 33 10.32 6.32 -4.61
C TRP A 33 10.83 5.30 -5.61
N HIS A 34 11.20 5.73 -6.83
CA HIS A 34 11.90 4.88 -7.79
C HIS A 34 13.19 4.28 -7.20
N ARG A 35 13.97 5.09 -6.49
CA ARG A 35 15.18 4.61 -5.81
C ARG A 35 14.86 3.61 -4.71
N ARG A 36 13.86 3.86 -3.87
CA ARG A 36 13.43 2.89 -2.83
C ARG A 36 12.98 1.55 -3.42
N ILE A 37 12.41 1.56 -4.62
CA ILE A 37 12.03 0.33 -5.33
C ILE A 37 13.28 -0.42 -5.81
N GLN A 38 14.24 0.28 -6.38
CA GLN A 38 15.51 -0.32 -6.81
C GLN A 38 16.34 -0.85 -5.64
N ASP A 39 16.34 -0.13 -4.51
CA ASP A 39 16.99 -0.54 -3.27
C ASP A 39 16.28 -1.76 -2.62
N GLY A 40 15.05 -2.09 -3.03
CA GLY A 40 14.22 -3.16 -2.44
C GLY A 40 13.57 -2.80 -1.10
N ASP A 41 13.62 -1.52 -0.72
CA ASP A 41 13.00 -1.00 0.51
C ASP A 41 11.47 -0.99 0.42
N VAL A 42 10.93 -0.74 -0.78
CA VAL A 42 9.50 -0.75 -1.06
C VAL A 42 9.22 -1.49 -2.35
N VAL A 43 8.00 -2.03 -2.47
CA VAL A 43 7.49 -2.67 -3.68
C VAL A 43 6.33 -1.85 -4.22
N GLN A 44 6.36 -1.56 -5.52
CA GLN A 44 5.23 -0.92 -6.20
C GLN A 44 4.10 -1.94 -6.31
N ALA A 45 2.96 -1.64 -5.69
CA ALA A 45 1.74 -2.41 -5.88
C ALA A 45 0.93 -1.73 -6.98
N SER A 46 0.68 -2.45 -8.08
CA SER A 46 -0.35 -2.01 -9.00
C SER A 46 -1.68 -2.14 -8.27
N VAL A 47 -2.39 -1.01 -8.11
CA VAL A 47 -3.82 -1.05 -7.85
C VAL A 47 -4.47 -1.60 -9.13
N LYS A 48 -4.35 -2.92 -9.32
CA LYS A 48 -5.19 -3.63 -10.27
C LYS A 48 -6.60 -3.52 -9.71
N SER A 49 -7.29 -2.45 -10.13
CA SER A 49 -8.70 -2.15 -9.97
C SER A 49 -9.48 -3.31 -9.34
N VAL A 50 -9.46 -3.40 -8.02
CA VAL A 50 -10.29 -4.36 -7.28
C VAL A 50 -11.62 -3.66 -7.03
N VAL A 51 -12.40 -3.55 -8.10
CA VAL A 51 -13.84 -3.31 -8.01
C VAL A 51 -14.60 -4.63 -7.78
N SER A 52 -13.96 -5.70 -7.30
CA SER A 52 -14.57 -7.04 -7.35
C SER A 52 -14.35 -7.95 -6.15
N ALA A 53 -14.11 -7.40 -4.95
CA ALA A 53 -14.00 -8.26 -3.76
C ALA A 53 -14.42 -7.63 -2.42
N PHE A 54 -15.23 -6.56 -2.41
CA PHE A 54 -15.89 -6.11 -1.16
C PHE A 54 -17.32 -6.66 -0.99
N GLU A 55 -17.86 -7.38 -1.98
CA GLU A 55 -19.24 -7.87 -1.93
C GLU A 55 -19.34 -9.37 -1.59
N VAL A 56 -18.62 -9.85 -0.55
CA VAL A 56 -18.83 -11.25 -0.08
C VAL A 56 -18.90 -11.38 1.46
N LEU A 57 -18.88 -10.29 2.24
CA LEU A 57 -18.82 -10.39 3.71
C LEU A 57 -19.95 -9.69 4.48
N THR A 58 -21.12 -9.47 3.86
CA THR A 58 -22.31 -8.95 4.58
C THR A 58 -23.57 -9.77 4.38
N THR A 59 -23.48 -11.10 4.44
CA THR A 59 -24.66 -11.95 4.66
C THR A 59 -24.40 -13.02 5.72
N GLU A 60 -23.91 -12.61 6.89
CA GLU A 60 -24.28 -13.31 8.12
C GLU A 60 -25.20 -12.40 8.96
N SER A 61 -26.37 -12.95 9.27
CA SER A 61 -27.24 -12.61 10.40
C SER A 61 -28.35 -11.56 10.19
N THR A 62 -29.56 -12.05 9.87
CA THR A 62 -30.86 -11.59 10.39
C THR A 62 -31.87 -12.70 10.06
N LYS A 63 -32.17 -13.64 10.97
CA LYS A 63 -33.02 -13.58 12.18
C LYS A 63 -34.46 -14.05 11.88
N LEU A 64 -34.86 -15.07 12.65
CA LEU A 64 -36.19 -15.66 12.92
C LEU A 64 -36.71 -16.75 11.96
#